data_AF-A0A512IQQ2-F1
#
_entry.id   AF-A0A512IQQ2-F1
#
_cell.length_a   1.000
_cell.length_b   1.000
_cell.length_c   1.000
_cell.angle_alpha   90.00
_cell.angle_beta   90.00
_cell.angle_gamma   90.00
#
_symmetry.space_group_name_H-M   'P 1'
#
loop_
_entity.id
_entity.type
_entity.pdbx_description
1 polymer ?
#
loop_
_entity_poly.entity_id
_entity_poly.type
_entity_poly.pdbx_seq_one_letter_code
_entity_poly.pdbx_strand_id
1 'polypeptide(L)'
;MSTARKQVEAAIIQIIADAEAQGVDGVLAAHRAFPGTPDTVLWGCWSQWDGERTEAWWQTVERSIDGEIIRNAVVAAHKDGGGA
;
A
#
# COMPACT_ATOMS: atom_id res chain seq x y z
N MET A 1 -19.07 -14.55 6.76
CA MET A 1 -18.05 -14.87 7.78
C MET A 1 -16.69 -14.92 7.09
N SER A 2 -15.67 -14.22 7.61
CA SER A 2 -14.31 -14.34 7.08
C SER A 2 -13.74 -15.71 7.44
N THR A 3 -13.01 -16.34 6.52
CA THR A 3 -12.31 -17.60 6.80
C THR A 3 -11.20 -17.39 7.84
N ALA A 4 -10.79 -18.46 8.54
CA ALA A 4 -9.66 -18.41 9.48
C ALA A 4 -8.39 -17.82 8.83
N ARG A 5 -8.17 -18.14 7.55
CA ARG A 5 -7.10 -17.54 6.73
C ARG A 5 -7.16 -16.01 6.71
N LYS A 6 -8.31 -15.42 6.39
CA LYS A 6 -8.48 -13.97 6.31
C LYS A 6 -8.28 -13.28 7.66
N GLN A 7 -8.65 -13.94 8.75
CA GLN A 7 -8.44 -13.41 10.10
C GLN A 7 -6.95 -13.36 10.44
N VAL A 8 -6.19 -14.39 10.06
CA VAL A 8 -4.73 -14.43 10.24
C VAL A 8 -4.04 -13.38 9.38
N GLU A 9 -4.38 -13.29 8.09
CA GLU A 9 -3.81 -12.28 7.17
C GLU A 9 -4.09 -10.85 7.69
N ALA A 10 -5.31 -10.56 8.16
CA ALA A 10 -5.65 -9.27 8.75
C ALA A 10 -4.84 -8.95 10.02
N ALA A 11 -4.62 -9.94 10.89
CA ALA A 11 -3.80 -9.76 12.09
C ALA A 11 -2.32 -9.51 11.75
N ILE A 12 -1.78 -10.21 10.74
CA ILE A 12 -0.42 -9.98 10.24
C ILE A 12 -0.30 -8.55 9.67
N ILE A 13 -1.25 -8.13 8.83
CA ILE A 13 -1.30 -6.77 8.26
C ILE A 13 -1.31 -5.71 9.36
N GLN A 14 -2.09 -5.90 10.42
CA GLN A 14 -2.12 -4.95 11.53
C GLN A 14 -0.75 -4.81 12.22
N ILE A 15 -0.06 -5.93 12.46
CA ILE A 15 1.28 -5.90 13.07
C ILE A 15 2.28 -5.17 12.17
N ILE A 16 2.23 -5.42 10.86
CA ILE A 16 3.05 -4.72 9.88
C ILE A 16 2.78 -3.22 9.94
N ALA A 17 1.51 -2.81 9.91
CA ALA A 17 1.11 -1.41 9.97
C ALA A 17 1.61 -0.71 11.24
N ASP A 18 1.46 -1.36 12.40
CA ASP A 18 1.88 -0.80 13.69
C ASP A 18 3.41 -0.65 13.78
N ALA A 19 4.14 -1.62 13.23
CA ALA A 19 5.60 -1.62 13.18
C ALA A 19 6.14 -0.51 12.26
N GLU A 20 5.61 -0.42 11.04
CA GLU A 20 6.01 0.59 10.06
C GLU A 20 5.67 2.01 10.54
N ALA A 21 4.54 2.19 11.24
CA ALA A 21 4.19 3.46 11.88
C ALA A 21 5.17 3.89 12.99
N GLN A 22 5.90 2.93 13.58
CA GLN A 22 6.96 3.17 14.56
C GLN A 22 8.35 3.27 13.91
N GLY A 23 8.45 3.17 12.58
CA GLY A 23 9.72 3.20 11.86
C GLY A 23 10.56 1.94 12.04
N VAL A 24 9.94 0.80 12.38
CA VAL A 24 10.61 -0.51 12.47
C VAL A 24 10.14 -1.42 11.33
N ASP A 25 10.98 -2.39 10.95
CA ASP A 25 10.69 -3.34 9.88
C ASP A 25 9.44 -4.17 10.18
N GLY A 26 8.36 -3.95 9.42
CA GLY A 26 7.08 -4.60 9.62
C GLY A 26 7.10 -6.10 9.33
N VAL A 27 7.88 -6.55 8.33
CA VAL A 27 7.98 -7.97 7.98
C VAL A 27 8.72 -8.73 9.07
N LEU A 28 9.80 -8.16 9.61
CA LEU A 28 10.53 -8.74 10.73
C LEU A 28 9.66 -8.79 12.00
N ALA A 29 8.86 -7.75 12.26
CA ALA A 29 7.89 -7.75 13.36
C ALA A 29 6.84 -8.85 13.21
N ALA A 30 6.28 -9.01 12.00
CA ALA A 30 5.33 -10.07 11.68
C ALA A 30 5.95 -11.47 11.82
N HIS A 31 7.19 -11.66 11.37
CA HIS A 31 7.92 -12.93 11.50
C HIS A 31 8.11 -13.31 12.99
N ARG A 32 8.35 -12.34 13.87
CA ARG A 32 8.47 -12.58 15.33
C ARG A 32 7.13 -12.92 15.97
N ALA A 33 6.05 -12.28 15.52
CA ALA A 33 4.71 -12.48 16.08
C ALA A 33 4.02 -13.76 15.57
N PHE A 34 4.32 -14.18 14.34
CA PHE A 34 3.74 -15.35 13.69
C PHE A 34 4.83 -16.34 13.25
N PRO A 35 5.59 -16.94 14.19
CA PRO A 35 6.68 -17.84 13.87
C PRO A 35 6.16 -19.07 13.10
N GLY A 36 6.87 -19.45 12.04
CA GLY A 36 6.49 -20.58 11.18
C GLY A 36 5.54 -20.23 10.04
N THR A 37 5.07 -18.97 9.96
CA THR A 37 4.38 -18.48 8.76
C THR A 37 5.37 -18.38 7.60
N PRO A 38 5.07 -18.91 6.40
CA PRO A 38 5.97 -18.79 5.27
C PRO A 38 6.22 -17.33 4.88
N ASP A 39 7.47 -17.01 4.53
CA ASP A 39 7.86 -15.64 4.14
C ASP A 39 6.99 -15.08 3.02
N THR A 40 6.59 -15.90 2.05
CA THR A 40 5.71 -15.49 0.94
C THR A 40 4.35 -14.97 1.41
N VAL A 41 3.82 -15.50 2.52
CA VAL A 41 2.57 -15.02 3.13
C VAL A 41 2.82 -13.69 3.84
N LEU A 42 3.94 -13.57 4.57
CA LEU A 42 4.30 -12.32 5.26
C LEU A 42 4.52 -11.18 4.26
N TRP A 43 5.29 -11.42 3.20
CA TRP A 43 5.49 -10.46 2.11
C TRP A 43 4.19 -10.15 1.37
N GLY A 44 3.32 -11.15 1.16
CA GLY A 44 1.99 -10.91 0.59
C GLY A 44 1.14 -9.96 1.44
N CYS A 45 1.15 -10.13 2.76
CA CYS A 45 0.48 -9.22 3.69
C CYS A 45 1.09 -7.82 3.68
N TRP A 46 2.42 -7.72 3.64
CA TRP A 46 3.12 -6.44 3.54
C TRP A 46 2.77 -5.70 2.23
N SER A 47 2.80 -6.40 1.10
CA SER A 47 2.42 -5.83 -0.20
C SER A 47 0.96 -5.38 -0.24
N GLN A 48 0.05 -6.13 0.41
CA GLN A 48 -1.35 -5.70 0.52
C GLN A 48 -1.45 -4.40 1.32
N TRP A 49 -0.81 -4.33 2.49
CA TRP A 49 -0.78 -3.14 3.33
C TRP A 49 -0.20 -1.91 2.60
N ASP A 50 0.95 -2.05 1.95
CA ASP A 50 1.59 -0.93 1.24
C ASP A 50 0.77 -0.51 0.00
N GLY A 51 0.11 -1.46 -0.66
CA GLY A 51 -0.86 -1.18 -1.72
C GLY A 51 -2.05 -0.35 -1.25
N GLU A 52 -2.67 -0.73 -0.13
CA GLU A 52 -3.79 0.03 0.48
C GLU A 52 -3.34 1.43 0.91
N ARG A 53 -2.13 1.56 1.46
CA ARG A 53 -1.54 2.85 1.84
C ARG A 53 -1.27 3.76 0.63
N THR A 54 -0.73 3.18 -0.45
CA THR A 54 -0.46 3.88 -1.71
C THR A 54 -1.76 4.35 -2.35
N GLU A 55 -2.80 3.52 -2.36
CA GLU A 55 -4.12 3.90 -2.86
C GLU A 55 -4.73 5.04 -2.05
N ALA A 56 -4.66 4.98 -0.72
CA ALA A 56 -5.13 6.07 0.14
C ALA A 56 -4.42 7.41 -0.14
N TRP A 57 -3.12 7.35 -0.46
CA TRP A 57 -2.37 8.53 -0.91
C TRP A 57 -2.88 9.06 -2.25
N TRP A 58 -3.08 8.19 -3.26
CA TRP A 58 -3.65 8.61 -4.55
C TRP A 58 -5.02 9.27 -4.41
N GLN A 59 -5.91 8.67 -3.62
CA GLN A 59 -7.23 9.24 -3.31
C GLN A 59 -7.15 10.62 -2.63
N THR A 60 -6.05 10.90 -1.93
CA THR A 60 -5.80 12.22 -1.32
C THR A 60 -5.32 13.21 -2.36
N VAL A 61 -4.38 12.81 -3.21
CA VAL A 61 -3.85 13.62 -4.32
C VAL A 61 -4.97 14.02 -5.29
N GLU A 62 -5.79 13.08 -5.73
CA GLU A 62 -6.87 13.31 -6.71
C GLU A 62 -7.89 14.36 -6.25
N ARG A 63 -8.13 14.45 -4.94
CA ARG A 63 -9.07 15.40 -4.30
C ARG A 63 -8.43 16.75 -3.98
N SER A 64 -7.13 16.89 -4.14
CA SER A 64 -6.39 18.10 -3.79
C SER A 64 -6.09 18.98 -5.03
N ILE A 65 -5.56 20.18 -4.79
CA ILE A 65 -5.04 21.07 -5.84
C ILE A 65 -3.97 20.34 -6.68
N ASP A 66 -3.20 19.43 -6.08
CA ASP A 66 -2.21 18.62 -6.79
C ASP A 66 -2.85 17.75 -7.87
N GLY A 67 -4.09 17.29 -7.65
CA GLY A 67 -4.86 16.56 -8.66
C GLY A 67 -5.18 17.41 -9.90
N GLU A 68 -5.43 18.71 -9.73
CA GLU A 68 -5.63 19.63 -10.85
C GLU A 68 -4.31 19.89 -11.60
N ILE A 69 -3.21 20.06 -10.88
CA ILE A 69 -1.87 20.21 -11.46
C ILE A 69 -1.50 18.97 -12.29
N ILE A 70 -1.72 17.77 -11.75
CA ILE A 70 -1.45 16.50 -12.45
C ILE A 70 -2.32 16.39 -13.72
N ARG A 71 -3.62 16.68 -13.63
CA ARG A 71 -4.51 16.67 -14.82
C ARG A 71 -4.03 17.65 -15.89
N ASN A 72 -3.65 18.86 -15.50
CA ASN A 72 -3.14 19.88 -16.43
C ASN A 72 -1.82 19.43 -17.09
N ALA A 73 -0.92 18.79 -16.33
CA ALA A 73 0.33 18.25 -16.85
C ALA A 73 0.09 17.12 -17.87
N VAL A 74 -0.86 16.22 -17.61
CA VAL A 74 -1.26 15.16 -18.56
C VAL A 74 -1.83 15.74 -19.85
N VAL A 75 -2.71 16.75 -19.74
CA VAL A 75 -3.28 17.44 -20.92
C VAL A 75 -2.20 18.16 -21.73
N ALA A 76 -1.23 18.79 -21.07
CA ALA A 76 -0.10 19.44 -21.73
C ALA A 76 0.77 18.42 -22.48
N ALA A 77 1.13 17.31 -21.83
CA ALA A 77 1.93 16.24 -22.43
C ALA A 77 1.28 15.64 -23.70
N HIS A 78 -0.06 15.53 -23.73
CA HIS A 78 -0.78 15.07 -24.91
C HIS A 78 -0.81 16.08 -26.07
N LYS A 79 -0.76 17.40 -25.78
CA LYS A 79 -0.72 18.44 -26.82
C LYS A 79 0.64 18.50 -27.51
N ASP A 80 1.71 18.29 -26.76
CA ASP A 80 3.09 18.38 -27.28
C ASP A 80 3.49 17.14 -28.09
N GLY A 81 2.80 16.00 -27.89
CA GLY A 81 3.00 14.77 -28.68
C GLY A 81 2.15 14.64 -29.94
N GLY A 82 1.27 15.59 -30.24
CA GLY A 82 0.33 15.56 -31.36
C GLY A 82 0.76 16.30 -32.63
N GLY A 83 2.01 16.78 -32.68
CA GLY A 83 2.61 17.42 -33.86
C GLY A 83 3.37 16.41 -34.72
N ALA A 84 2.66 15.60 -35.49
CA ALA A 84 3.19 14.86 -36.63
C ALA A 84 2.34 15.16 -37.87
#